data_AF-A0ABD6FDJ4-F1
#
_entry.id   AF-A0ABD6FDJ4-F1
#
_cell.length_a   1.000
_cell.length_b   1.000
_cell.length_c   1.000
_cell.angle_alpha   90.00
_cell.angle_beta   90.00
_cell.angle_gamma   90.00
#
_symmetry.space_group_name_H-M   'P 1'
#
loop_
_entity.id
_entity.type
_entity.pdbx_description
1 polymer ?
#
loop_
_entity_poly.entity_id
_entity_poly.type
_entity_poly.pdbx_seq_one_letter_code
_entity_poly.pdbx_strand_id
1 'polypeptide(L)'
;GKVLVVVRGSVLRFYDITDPADPQPVSMLDTGQATYVTSAAFSPRKPILATAAFDKTVMLWDVSDPANPRRIGKPLRAHSGPVWAVAFRPDGAVLATASGDRTVRLWDVRNPDSPTAMGAPLRGHADGVTALAFGPDGQRLVTGSYDRTVRIWTLPNRGAMSLPGHSGIIEDVAMTGSGEAVSVSSDGTARLWDLRVSRSVARICAKTASVLTEAAWARYVPYQDYDPPC
;
A
#
# COMPACT_ATOMS: atom_id res chain seq x y z
N GLY A 1 7.79 23.66 -0.63
CA GLY A 1 6.59 24.22 -1.30
C GLY A 1 5.53 23.14 -1.40
N LYS A 2 4.32 23.50 -1.83
CA LYS A 2 3.33 22.50 -2.27
C LYS A 2 3.65 22.17 -3.72
N VAL A 3 4.02 20.93 -3.99
CA VAL A 3 4.45 20.49 -5.33
C VAL A 3 3.53 19.38 -5.80
N LEU A 4 3.10 19.46 -7.05
CA LEU A 4 2.40 18.40 -7.76
C LEU A 4 3.35 17.79 -8.79
N VAL A 5 3.38 16.47 -8.86
CA VAL A 5 4.09 15.73 -9.92
C VAL A 5 3.06 15.01 -10.77
N VAL A 6 3.08 15.29 -12.07
CA VAL A 6 2.28 14.60 -13.07
C VAL A 6 3.18 13.68 -13.88
N VAL A 7 2.84 12.39 -13.89
CA VAL A 7 3.55 11.37 -14.66
C VAL A 7 2.93 11.25 -16.05
N ARG A 8 3.75 11.31 -17.11
CA ARG A 8 3.32 11.02 -18.49
C ARG A 8 4.41 10.25 -19.23
N GLY A 9 4.18 8.96 -19.45
CA GLY A 9 5.23 8.09 -20.00
C GLY A 9 6.38 7.96 -19.00
N SER A 10 7.62 8.20 -19.43
CA SER A 10 8.80 8.24 -18.57
C SER A 10 9.09 9.62 -17.96
N VAL A 11 8.27 10.64 -18.29
CA VAL A 11 8.54 12.04 -17.91
C VAL A 11 7.68 12.44 -16.71
N LEU A 12 8.33 13.04 -15.72
CA LEU A 12 7.72 13.73 -14.60
C LEU A 12 7.63 15.23 -14.91
N ARG A 13 6.45 15.82 -14.73
CA ARG A 13 6.26 17.27 -14.76
C ARG A 13 6.00 17.77 -13.36
N PHE A 14 6.79 18.74 -12.92
CA PHE A 14 6.68 19.36 -11.61
C PHE A 14 5.91 20.67 -11.74
N TYR A 15 4.97 20.89 -10.83
CA TYR A 15 4.18 22.10 -10.72
C TYR A 15 4.24 22.63 -9.30
N ASP A 16 4.35 23.94 -9.15
CA ASP A 16 4.05 24.64 -7.90
C ASP A 16 2.54 24.79 -7.80
N ILE A 17 1.99 24.28 -6.70
CA ILE A 17 0.56 24.34 -6.39
C ILE A 17 0.33 25.06 -5.06
N THR A 18 1.17 26.05 -4.75
CA THR A 18 0.96 26.96 -3.63
C THR A 18 -0.41 27.62 -3.73
N ASP A 19 -0.79 28.03 -4.95
CA ASP A 19 -2.19 28.25 -5.36
C ASP A 19 -2.68 27.05 -6.19
N PRO A 20 -3.54 26.17 -5.63
CA PRO A 20 -4.09 25.04 -6.38
C PRO A 20 -5.02 25.43 -7.54
N ALA A 21 -5.55 26.65 -7.55
CA ALA A 21 -6.40 27.13 -8.65
C ALA A 21 -5.58 27.56 -9.88
N ASP A 22 -4.28 27.83 -9.70
CA ASP A 22 -3.37 28.23 -10.76
C ASP A 22 -2.01 27.49 -10.66
N PRO A 23 -1.96 26.19 -11.01
CA PRO A 23 -0.72 25.40 -10.97
C PRO A 23 0.33 25.93 -11.94
N GLN A 24 1.48 26.36 -11.43
CA GLN A 24 2.56 26.90 -12.24
C GLN A 24 3.59 25.82 -12.59
N PRO A 25 3.95 25.62 -13.88
CA PRO A 25 4.97 24.64 -14.25
C PRO A 25 6.34 25.07 -13.72
N VAL A 26 7.07 24.11 -13.14
CA VAL A 26 8.39 24.36 -12.53
C VAL A 26 9.49 23.73 -13.37
N SER A 27 9.42 22.42 -13.61
CA SER A 27 10.43 21.69 -14.36
C SER A 27 9.87 20.41 -14.97
N MET A 28 10.66 19.79 -15.84
CA MET A 28 10.40 18.46 -16.37
C MET A 28 11.63 17.60 -16.17
N LEU A 29 11.41 16.35 -15.82
CA LEU A 29 12.47 15.35 -15.63
C LEU A 29 12.12 14.11 -16.45
N ASP A 30 12.98 13.74 -17.40
CA ASP A 30 12.96 12.39 -17.95
C ASP A 30 13.64 11.45 -16.96
N THR A 31 12.90 10.47 -16.46
CA THR A 31 13.41 9.53 -15.47
C THR A 31 14.52 8.63 -16.02
N GLY A 32 14.61 8.49 -17.36
CA GLY A 32 15.48 7.51 -18.00
C GLY A 32 15.06 6.05 -17.73
N GLN A 33 13.85 5.83 -17.18
CA GLN A 33 13.23 4.52 -17.12
C GLN A 33 12.80 4.14 -18.54
N ALA A 34 13.10 2.91 -18.97
CA ALA A 34 13.01 2.49 -20.38
C ALA A 34 11.57 2.41 -20.92
N THR A 35 10.59 2.54 -20.04
CA THR A 35 9.16 2.45 -20.31
C THR A 35 8.42 3.49 -19.47
N TYR A 36 7.10 3.45 -19.41
CA TYR A 36 6.35 4.42 -18.62
C TYR A 36 6.42 4.12 -17.12
N VAL A 37 6.46 5.21 -16.35
CA VAL A 37 6.31 5.23 -14.91
C VAL A 37 4.86 4.91 -14.58
N THR A 38 4.68 3.95 -13.69
CA THR A 38 3.37 3.40 -13.28
C THR A 38 2.87 4.05 -12.00
N SER A 39 3.78 4.47 -11.13
CA SER A 39 3.47 5.07 -9.83
C SER A 39 4.58 5.99 -9.38
N ALA A 40 4.20 7.06 -8.69
CA ALA A 40 5.13 7.98 -8.04
C ALA A 40 4.61 8.30 -6.63
N ALA A 41 5.51 8.35 -5.64
CA ALA A 41 5.17 8.61 -4.25
C ALA A 41 6.20 9.52 -3.59
N PHE A 42 5.74 10.57 -2.91
CA PHE A 42 6.61 11.39 -2.07
C PHE A 42 6.85 10.72 -0.72
N SER A 43 8.06 10.84 -0.20
CA SER A 43 8.35 10.52 1.20
C SER A 43 7.67 11.54 2.10
N PRO A 44 6.96 11.12 3.17
CA PRO A 44 6.26 12.04 4.06
C PRO A 44 7.19 12.85 4.97
N ARG A 45 8.47 12.47 5.08
CA ARG A 45 9.43 13.05 6.03
C ARG A 45 10.67 13.64 5.37
N LYS A 46 10.90 13.34 4.10
CA LYS A 46 12.12 13.72 3.37
C LYS A 46 11.74 14.28 2.01
N PRO A 47 12.54 15.18 1.41
CA PRO A 47 12.30 15.68 0.06
C PRO A 47 12.74 14.62 -0.97
N ILE A 48 12.12 13.45 -0.90
CA ILE A 48 12.42 12.30 -1.74
C ILE A 48 11.16 11.92 -2.49
N LEU A 49 11.30 11.69 -3.79
CA LEU A 49 10.27 11.08 -4.63
C LEU A 49 10.75 9.68 -5.03
N ALA A 50 9.87 8.68 -4.95
CA ALA A 50 10.08 7.37 -5.54
C ALA A 50 9.26 7.24 -6.83
N THR A 51 9.83 6.66 -7.87
CA THR A 51 9.10 6.27 -9.08
C THR A 51 9.24 4.79 -9.35
N ALA A 52 8.13 4.12 -9.66
CA ALA A 52 8.09 2.76 -10.17
C ALA A 52 7.79 2.77 -11.67
N ALA A 53 8.35 1.81 -12.41
CA ALA A 53 8.07 1.68 -13.83
C ALA A 53 7.88 0.24 -14.28
N PHE A 54 7.33 0.11 -15.49
CA PHE A 54 7.07 -1.17 -16.12
C PHE A 54 8.37 -1.95 -16.45
N ASP A 55 9.50 -1.25 -16.57
CA ASP A 55 10.85 -1.79 -16.81
C ASP A 55 11.49 -2.46 -15.57
N LYS A 56 10.68 -2.70 -14.53
CA LYS A 56 11.03 -3.40 -13.29
C LYS A 56 11.92 -2.58 -12.35
N THR A 57 12.12 -1.29 -12.64
CA THR A 57 12.95 -0.41 -11.81
C THR A 57 12.10 0.39 -10.82
N VAL A 58 12.71 0.66 -9.68
CA VAL A 58 12.33 1.77 -8.82
C VAL A 58 13.49 2.75 -8.72
N MET A 59 13.22 4.03 -8.92
CA MET A 59 14.21 5.10 -8.78
C MET A 59 13.82 6.03 -7.62
N LEU A 60 14.83 6.57 -6.97
CA LEU A 60 14.68 7.59 -5.94
C LEU A 60 15.24 8.92 -6.45
N TRP A 61 14.60 10.01 -6.07
CA TRP A 61 14.94 11.35 -6.52
C TRP A 61 14.97 12.31 -5.34
N ASP A 62 16.02 13.12 -5.25
CA ASP A 62 16.07 14.30 -4.40
C ASP A 62 15.27 15.39 -5.11
N VAL A 63 14.24 15.85 -4.43
CA VAL A 63 13.30 16.88 -4.89
C VAL A 63 13.26 18.05 -3.91
N SER A 64 14.35 18.25 -3.14
CA SER A 64 14.53 19.41 -2.26
C SER A 64 14.49 20.73 -3.04
N ASP A 65 14.96 20.67 -4.29
CA ASP A 65 14.76 21.68 -5.32
C ASP A 65 13.93 21.09 -6.48
N PRO A 66 12.61 21.36 -6.54
CA PRO A 66 11.75 20.90 -7.62
C PRO A 66 12.13 21.45 -9.00
N ALA A 67 12.93 22.53 -9.08
CA ALA A 67 13.44 23.04 -10.35
C ALA A 67 14.59 22.19 -10.91
N ASN A 68 15.29 21.44 -10.05
CA ASN A 68 16.39 20.56 -10.42
C ASN A 68 16.36 19.21 -9.68
N PRO A 69 15.36 18.34 -9.94
CA PRO A 69 15.31 17.01 -9.34
C PRO A 69 16.52 16.17 -9.71
N ARG A 70 17.12 15.47 -8.72
CA ARG A 70 18.34 14.67 -8.94
C ARG A 70 18.12 13.21 -8.57
N ARG A 71 18.56 12.28 -9.42
CA ARG A 71 18.50 10.86 -9.08
C ARG A 71 19.42 10.55 -7.90
N ILE A 72 18.88 9.82 -6.93
CA ILE A 72 19.60 9.31 -5.75
C ILE A 72 20.02 7.86 -6.02
N GLY A 73 21.29 7.55 -5.80
CA GLY A 73 21.81 6.19 -5.85
C GLY A 73 21.60 5.45 -7.18
N LYS A 74 21.63 4.12 -7.10
CA LYS A 74 21.40 3.21 -8.23
C LYS A 74 19.92 2.79 -8.31
N PRO A 75 19.37 2.49 -9.49
CA PRO A 75 18.03 1.94 -9.62
C PRO A 75 17.86 0.64 -8.82
N LEU A 76 16.75 0.52 -8.09
CA LEU A 76 16.39 -0.69 -7.38
C LEU A 76 15.84 -1.70 -8.40
N ARG A 77 16.55 -2.82 -8.59
CA ARG A 77 16.23 -3.89 -9.55
C ARG A 77 16.13 -5.22 -8.83
N ALA A 78 15.05 -5.43 -8.09
CA ALA A 78 14.83 -6.70 -7.39
C ALA A 78 13.56 -7.45 -7.83
N HIS A 79 12.64 -6.79 -8.54
CA HIS A 79 11.47 -7.46 -9.08
C HIS A 79 11.78 -8.13 -10.42
N SER A 80 11.18 -9.31 -10.64
CA SER A 80 11.30 -10.03 -11.92
C SER A 80 10.23 -9.64 -12.94
N GLY A 81 9.21 -8.88 -12.50
CA GLY A 81 8.14 -8.32 -13.31
C GLY A 81 8.01 -6.80 -13.16
N PRO A 82 7.10 -6.16 -13.92
CA PRO A 82 6.80 -4.74 -13.82
C PRO A 82 6.53 -4.30 -12.38
N VAL A 83 7.00 -3.12 -11.96
CA VAL A 83 6.62 -2.56 -10.66
C VAL A 83 5.41 -1.66 -10.91
N TRP A 84 4.30 -1.92 -10.24
CA TRP A 84 3.04 -1.21 -10.45
C TRP A 84 2.79 -0.11 -9.43
N ALA A 85 3.20 -0.31 -8.18
CA ALA A 85 2.98 0.67 -7.13
C ALA A 85 4.17 0.80 -6.17
N VAL A 86 4.34 2.04 -5.67
CA VAL A 86 5.28 2.41 -4.61
C VAL A 86 4.54 3.19 -3.53
N ALA A 87 4.90 2.99 -2.26
CA ALA A 87 4.46 3.85 -1.17
C ALA A 87 5.49 3.88 -0.05
N PHE A 88 5.64 5.06 0.56
CA PHE A 88 6.41 5.22 1.76
C PHE A 88 5.56 4.91 2.99
N ARG A 89 6.19 4.28 3.99
CA ARG A 89 5.65 4.21 5.33
C ARG A 89 5.57 5.63 5.93
N PRO A 90 4.61 5.95 6.82
CA PRO A 90 4.45 7.29 7.38
C PRO A 90 5.68 7.88 8.10
N ASP A 91 6.59 7.03 8.58
CA ASP A 91 7.86 7.45 9.18
C ASP A 91 8.93 7.83 8.13
N GLY A 92 8.67 7.61 6.85
CA GLY A 92 9.59 7.86 5.74
C GLY A 92 10.82 6.95 5.70
N ALA A 93 10.90 5.95 6.58
CA ALA A 93 12.05 5.07 6.72
C ALA A 93 11.96 3.81 5.83
N VAL A 94 10.75 3.45 5.41
CA VAL A 94 10.50 2.24 4.63
C VAL A 94 9.76 2.59 3.34
N LEU A 95 10.23 2.05 2.22
CA LEU A 95 9.54 2.07 0.94
C LEU A 95 9.02 0.66 0.64
N ALA A 96 7.75 0.54 0.26
CA ALA A 96 7.18 -0.69 -0.26
C ALA A 96 7.03 -0.61 -1.78
N THR A 97 7.29 -1.73 -2.47
CA THR A 97 7.19 -1.86 -3.93
C THR A 97 6.35 -3.08 -4.27
N ALA A 98 5.30 -2.92 -5.09
CA ALA A 98 4.41 -3.99 -5.55
C ALA A 98 4.61 -4.26 -7.04
N SER A 99 4.56 -5.53 -7.43
CA SER A 99 4.96 -5.96 -8.77
C SER A 99 4.07 -7.04 -9.38
N GLY A 100 4.07 -7.08 -10.72
CA GLY A 100 3.56 -8.18 -11.52
C GLY A 100 4.26 -9.53 -11.26
N ASP A 101 5.39 -9.56 -10.54
CA ASP A 101 5.98 -10.81 -10.04
C ASP A 101 5.26 -11.43 -8.83
N ARG A 102 4.10 -10.87 -8.46
CA ARG A 102 3.20 -11.33 -7.39
C ARG A 102 3.76 -11.12 -5.98
N THR A 103 4.82 -10.31 -5.86
CA THR A 103 5.45 -10.02 -4.58
C THR A 103 5.41 -8.55 -4.23
N VAL A 104 5.53 -8.29 -2.94
CA VAL A 104 5.82 -6.96 -2.40
C VAL A 104 7.21 -7.01 -1.78
N ARG A 105 8.04 -6.01 -2.05
CA ARG A 105 9.34 -5.85 -1.40
C ARG A 105 9.34 -4.62 -0.52
N LEU A 106 10.05 -4.73 0.60
CA LEU A 106 10.24 -3.65 1.57
C LEU A 106 11.71 -3.23 1.54
N TRP A 107 11.94 -1.93 1.55
CA TRP A 107 13.25 -1.33 1.46
C TRP A 107 13.45 -0.37 2.61
N ASP A 108 14.57 -0.51 3.33
CA ASP A 108 15.04 0.51 4.24
C ASP A 108 15.65 1.65 3.42
N VAL A 109 15.08 2.83 3.56
CA VAL A 109 15.44 4.07 2.86
C VAL A 109 15.85 5.17 3.85
N ARG A 110 16.29 4.78 5.05
CA ARG A 110 16.91 5.71 6.01
C ARG A 110 18.14 6.37 5.40
N ASN A 111 18.93 5.61 4.64
CA ASN A 111 19.96 6.09 3.73
C ASN A 111 19.50 5.90 2.26
N PRO A 112 18.93 6.91 1.61
CA PRO A 112 18.35 6.76 0.27
C PRO A 112 19.40 6.55 -0.83
N ASP A 113 20.67 6.92 -0.61
CA ASP A 113 21.78 6.65 -1.54
C ASP A 113 22.14 5.16 -1.61
N SER A 114 21.80 4.40 -0.56
CA SER A 114 22.04 2.96 -0.48
C SER A 114 20.87 2.24 0.19
N PRO A 115 19.70 2.12 -0.49
CA PRO A 115 18.56 1.42 0.06
C PRO A 115 18.87 -0.07 0.23
N THR A 116 18.42 -0.66 1.34
CA THR A 116 18.65 -2.09 1.63
C THR A 116 17.35 -2.86 1.70
N ALA A 117 17.32 -4.09 1.16
CA ALA A 117 16.12 -4.91 1.20
C ALA A 117 15.85 -5.41 2.63
N MET A 118 14.63 -5.22 3.12
CA MET A 118 14.20 -5.65 4.45
C MET A 118 13.72 -7.11 4.43
N GLY A 119 14.65 -8.04 4.26
CA GLY A 119 14.39 -9.49 4.23
C GLY A 119 13.71 -9.98 2.95
N ALA A 120 13.13 -11.19 3.02
CA ALA A 120 12.52 -11.85 1.86
C ALA A 120 11.26 -11.11 1.34
N PRO A 121 10.92 -11.20 0.04
CA PRO A 121 9.67 -10.63 -0.48
C PRO A 121 8.43 -11.14 0.26
N LEU A 122 7.44 -10.28 0.46
CA LEU A 122 6.13 -10.69 0.96
C LEU A 122 5.44 -11.48 -0.16
N ARG A 123 5.11 -12.75 0.14
CA ARG A 123 4.48 -13.70 -0.79
C ARG A 123 3.10 -14.09 -0.27
N GLY A 124 2.16 -14.27 -1.18
CA GLY A 124 0.82 -14.73 -0.85
C GLY A 124 -0.20 -14.44 -1.94
N HIS A 125 -0.04 -13.35 -2.68
CA HIS A 125 -0.88 -13.11 -3.86
C HIS A 125 -0.64 -14.17 -4.93
N ALA A 126 -1.72 -14.62 -5.57
CA ALA A 126 -1.69 -15.63 -6.62
C ALA A 126 -1.44 -15.01 -8.02
N ASP A 127 -1.54 -13.69 -8.13
CA ASP A 127 -1.29 -12.91 -9.33
C ASP A 127 -0.59 -11.58 -8.98
N GLY A 128 -0.31 -10.73 -9.97
CA GLY A 128 0.43 -9.49 -9.80
C GLY A 128 -0.20 -8.54 -8.78
N VAL A 129 0.63 -7.81 -8.03
CA VAL A 129 0.21 -6.87 -6.99
C VAL A 129 0.16 -5.48 -7.56
N THR A 130 -1.04 -4.90 -7.68
CA THR A 130 -1.35 -3.68 -8.43
C THR A 130 -1.24 -2.42 -7.60
N ALA A 131 -1.69 -2.50 -6.34
CA ALA A 131 -1.80 -1.36 -5.47
C ALA A 131 -1.28 -1.70 -4.07
N LEU A 132 -0.75 -0.70 -3.38
CA LEU A 132 -0.35 -0.83 -1.99
C LEU A 132 -0.52 0.49 -1.24
N ALA A 133 -0.84 0.40 0.05
CA ALA A 133 -0.96 1.56 0.93
C ALA A 133 -0.57 1.20 2.35
N PHE A 134 0.30 2.02 2.97
CA PHE A 134 0.60 1.87 4.38
C PHE A 134 -0.54 2.40 5.24
N GLY A 135 -0.79 1.71 6.34
CA GLY A 135 -1.56 2.25 7.45
C GLY A 135 -0.86 3.46 8.06
N PRO A 136 -1.61 4.43 8.61
CA PRO A 136 -1.04 5.59 9.29
C PRO A 136 -0.25 5.20 10.56
N ASP A 137 -0.51 4.01 11.12
CA ASP A 137 0.27 3.42 12.21
C ASP A 137 1.68 2.94 11.78
N GLY A 138 1.92 2.80 10.47
CA GLY A 138 3.12 2.20 9.90
C GLY A 138 3.33 0.71 10.19
N GLN A 139 2.40 0.09 10.91
CA GLN A 139 2.45 -1.33 11.27
C GLN A 139 1.70 -2.20 10.27
N ARG A 140 0.78 -1.62 9.50
CA ARG A 140 -0.01 -2.34 8.50
C ARG A 140 0.32 -1.88 7.09
N LEU A 141 0.26 -2.81 6.16
CA LEU A 141 0.31 -2.55 4.72
C LEU A 141 -0.87 -3.26 4.08
N VAL A 142 -1.68 -2.54 3.29
CA VAL A 142 -2.73 -3.11 2.44
C VAL A 142 -2.15 -3.32 1.06
N THR A 143 -2.48 -4.43 0.42
CA THR A 143 -2.18 -4.66 -0.99
C THR A 143 -3.38 -5.17 -1.75
N GLY A 144 -3.55 -4.69 -2.98
CA GLY A 144 -4.51 -5.18 -3.96
C GLY A 144 -3.81 -5.95 -5.08
N SER A 145 -4.52 -6.89 -5.70
CA SER A 145 -3.96 -7.75 -6.75
C SER A 145 -4.96 -8.11 -7.84
N TYR A 146 -4.42 -8.51 -8.99
CA TYR A 146 -5.15 -9.19 -10.06
C TYR A 146 -5.78 -10.52 -9.62
N ASP A 147 -5.34 -11.10 -8.49
CA ASP A 147 -5.98 -12.28 -7.91
C ASP A 147 -7.35 -11.98 -7.26
N ARG A 148 -7.82 -10.73 -7.35
CA ARG A 148 -9.13 -10.24 -6.87
C ARG A 148 -9.24 -10.21 -5.35
N THR A 149 -8.12 -10.36 -4.65
CA THR A 149 -8.07 -10.29 -3.19
C THR A 149 -7.33 -9.05 -2.72
N VAL A 150 -7.73 -8.58 -1.55
CA VAL A 150 -6.96 -7.62 -0.76
C VAL A 150 -6.20 -8.39 0.30
N ARG A 151 -4.95 -8.01 0.59
CA ARG A 151 -4.19 -8.57 1.70
C ARG A 151 -3.77 -7.48 2.68
N ILE A 152 -3.81 -7.81 3.97
CA ILE A 152 -3.28 -6.99 5.05
C ILE A 152 -2.04 -7.67 5.61
N TRP A 153 -0.93 -6.95 5.57
CA TRP A 153 0.35 -7.38 6.14
C TRP A 153 0.58 -6.66 7.46
N THR A 154 0.91 -7.40 8.51
CA THR A 154 1.33 -6.87 9.81
C THR A 154 2.85 -6.90 9.87
N LEU A 155 3.47 -5.73 10.01
CA LEU A 155 4.91 -5.52 10.07
C LEU A 155 5.33 -5.25 11.53
N PRO A 156 6.56 -5.59 11.94
CA PRO A 156 7.61 -6.25 11.16
C PRO A 156 7.44 -7.78 11.08
N ASN A 157 6.47 -8.37 11.78
CA ASN A 157 6.30 -9.82 11.92
C ASN A 157 5.89 -10.54 10.63
N ARG A 158 5.58 -9.79 9.56
CA ARG A 158 5.16 -10.26 8.23
C ARG A 158 3.95 -11.20 8.25
N GLY A 159 3.10 -11.10 9.28
CA GLY A 159 1.82 -11.79 9.34
C GLY A 159 0.90 -11.29 8.23
N ALA A 160 0.12 -12.18 7.61
CA ALA A 160 -0.72 -11.82 6.47
C ALA A 160 -2.14 -12.37 6.61
N MET A 161 -3.13 -11.54 6.29
CA MET A 161 -4.52 -11.94 6.18
C MET A 161 -5.01 -11.63 4.77
N SER A 162 -5.76 -12.56 4.17
CA SER A 162 -6.45 -12.35 2.89
C SER A 162 -7.91 -11.95 3.14
N LEU A 163 -8.38 -10.97 2.37
CA LEU A 163 -9.72 -10.43 2.40
C LEU A 163 -10.38 -10.73 1.05
N PRO A 164 -11.06 -11.88 0.91
CA PRO A 164 -11.75 -12.24 -0.32
C PRO A 164 -13.07 -11.50 -0.46
N GLY A 165 -13.54 -11.34 -1.69
CA GLY A 165 -14.94 -11.00 -1.95
C GLY A 165 -15.18 -10.17 -3.20
N HIS A 166 -14.17 -9.46 -3.71
CA HIS A 166 -14.26 -8.85 -5.04
C HIS A 166 -14.31 -9.93 -6.13
N SER A 167 -15.04 -9.65 -7.21
CA SER A 167 -15.12 -10.52 -8.39
C SER A 167 -14.22 -10.04 -9.54
N GLY A 168 -13.69 -8.82 -9.43
CA GLY A 168 -12.76 -8.18 -10.36
C GLY A 168 -11.40 -7.89 -9.72
N ILE A 169 -10.48 -7.39 -10.54
CA ILE A 169 -9.11 -7.05 -10.11
C ILE A 169 -9.16 -5.86 -9.15
N ILE A 170 -8.28 -5.85 -8.16
CA ILE A 170 -8.16 -4.68 -7.28
C ILE A 170 -7.33 -3.62 -8.02
N GLU A 171 -7.90 -2.44 -8.20
CA GLU A 171 -7.27 -1.33 -8.93
C GLU A 171 -6.50 -0.42 -7.98
N ASP A 172 -7.08 -0.12 -6.81
CA ASP A 172 -6.44 0.71 -5.80
C ASP A 172 -6.88 0.32 -4.38
N VAL A 173 -6.06 0.67 -3.40
CA VAL A 173 -6.31 0.44 -1.98
C VAL A 173 -5.88 1.64 -1.14
N ALA A 174 -6.60 1.88 -0.05
CA ALA A 174 -6.24 2.89 0.95
C ALA A 174 -6.47 2.36 2.37
N MET A 175 -5.82 2.95 3.37
CA MET A 175 -6.10 2.67 4.78
C MET A 175 -6.38 3.99 5.52
N THR A 176 -7.41 3.97 6.37
CA THR A 176 -7.83 5.12 7.17
C THR A 176 -7.08 5.17 8.52
N GLY A 177 -7.06 6.37 9.13
CA GLY A 177 -6.58 6.61 10.50
C GLY A 177 -7.19 5.69 11.56
N SER A 178 -8.44 5.32 11.37
CA SER A 178 -9.24 4.48 12.26
C SER A 178 -8.98 2.99 12.10
N GLY A 179 -8.11 2.56 11.17
CA GLY A 179 -7.82 1.15 10.93
C GLY A 179 -8.85 0.45 10.05
N GLU A 180 -9.52 1.18 9.14
CA GLU A 180 -10.29 0.57 8.05
C GLU A 180 -9.45 0.56 6.78
N ALA A 181 -9.60 -0.46 5.94
CA ALA A 181 -9.06 -0.46 4.58
C ALA A 181 -10.19 -0.21 3.58
N VAL A 182 -9.90 0.50 2.49
CA VAL A 182 -10.80 0.64 1.34
C VAL A 182 -10.13 0.00 0.14
N SER A 183 -10.89 -0.74 -0.65
CA SER A 183 -10.47 -1.22 -1.96
C SER A 183 -11.45 -0.82 -3.04
N VAL A 184 -10.95 -0.54 -4.23
CA VAL A 184 -11.75 -0.34 -5.44
C VAL A 184 -11.35 -1.38 -6.47
N SER A 185 -12.34 -1.87 -7.21
CA SER A 185 -12.19 -3.03 -8.08
C SER A 185 -12.83 -2.81 -9.44
N SER A 186 -12.31 -3.50 -10.45
CA SER A 186 -12.89 -3.54 -11.80
C SER A 186 -14.26 -4.22 -11.85
N ASP A 187 -14.73 -4.84 -10.75
CA ASP A 187 -16.12 -5.28 -10.60
C ASP A 187 -17.13 -4.13 -10.39
N GLY A 188 -16.66 -2.88 -10.41
CA GLY A 188 -17.51 -1.70 -10.26
C GLY A 188 -17.86 -1.38 -8.81
N THR A 189 -17.22 -2.03 -7.83
CA THR A 189 -17.48 -1.80 -6.41
C THR A 189 -16.28 -1.23 -5.67
N ALA A 190 -16.58 -0.37 -4.69
CA ALA A 190 -15.69 -0.05 -3.60
C ALA A 190 -16.12 -0.84 -2.35
N ARG A 191 -15.16 -1.38 -1.60
CA ARG A 191 -15.41 -2.08 -0.33
C ARG A 191 -14.66 -1.44 0.82
N LEU A 192 -15.37 -1.28 1.94
CA LEU A 192 -14.81 -0.90 3.22
C LEU A 192 -14.60 -2.14 4.08
N TRP A 193 -13.36 -2.36 4.49
CA TRP A 193 -12.93 -3.45 5.36
C TRP A 193 -12.67 -2.88 6.75
N ASP A 194 -13.52 -3.21 7.72
CA ASP A 194 -13.31 -2.80 9.10
C ASP A 194 -12.33 -3.75 9.79
N LEU A 195 -11.13 -3.25 10.14
CA LEU A 195 -10.06 -4.02 10.77
C LEU A 195 -9.92 -3.66 12.27
N ARG A 196 -10.91 -3.00 12.86
CA ARG A 196 -10.95 -2.72 14.30
C ARG A 196 -11.53 -3.90 15.06
N VAL A 197 -10.70 -4.49 15.92
CA VAL A 197 -11.11 -5.61 16.79
C VAL A 197 -12.36 -5.26 17.60
N SER A 198 -12.45 -4.06 18.19
CA SER A 198 -13.58 -3.66 19.03
C SER A 198 -14.93 -3.66 18.28
N ARG A 199 -14.95 -3.21 17.02
CA ARG A 199 -16.17 -3.27 16.18
C ARG A 199 -16.46 -4.69 15.74
N SER A 200 -15.44 -5.50 15.44
CA SER A 200 -15.63 -6.92 15.14
C SER A 200 -16.24 -7.67 16.32
N VAL A 201 -15.73 -7.45 17.54
CA VAL A 201 -16.29 -8.00 18.78
C VAL A 201 -17.73 -7.55 18.94
N ALA A 202 -18.01 -6.25 18.95
CA ALA A 202 -19.38 -5.72 19.10
C ALA A 202 -20.37 -6.27 18.04
N ARG A 203 -19.91 -6.46 16.80
CA ARG A 203 -20.75 -7.03 15.72
C ARG A 203 -20.99 -8.52 15.89
N ILE A 204 -19.98 -9.29 16.28
CA ILE A 204 -20.14 -10.71 16.61
C ILE A 204 -21.14 -10.80 17.76
N CYS A 205 -20.87 -10.07 18.83
CA CYS A 205 -21.74 -9.88 19.98
C CYS A 205 -23.20 -9.66 19.61
N ALA A 206 -23.51 -8.60 18.86
CA ALA A 206 -24.88 -8.25 18.51
C ALA A 206 -25.59 -9.34 17.68
N LYS A 207 -24.84 -10.16 16.93
CA LYS A 207 -25.39 -11.27 16.13
C LYS A 207 -25.52 -12.57 16.92
N THR A 208 -24.65 -12.81 17.88
CA THR A 208 -24.59 -14.09 18.62
C THR A 208 -25.23 -14.02 19.99
N ALA A 209 -25.42 -12.84 20.60
CA ALA A 209 -25.94 -12.69 21.96
C ALA A 209 -27.31 -13.37 22.17
N SER A 210 -28.18 -13.36 21.16
CA SER A 210 -29.48 -14.03 21.21
C SER A 210 -29.48 -15.47 20.70
N VAL A 211 -28.37 -15.91 20.09
CA VAL A 211 -28.25 -17.24 19.45
C VAL A 211 -27.43 -18.21 20.30
N LEU A 212 -26.32 -17.74 20.85
CA LEU A 212 -25.45 -18.45 21.79
C LEU A 212 -25.80 -18.06 23.23
N THR A 213 -27.06 -18.28 23.60
CA THR A 213 -27.48 -18.19 25.00
C THR A 213 -26.80 -19.28 25.82
N GLU A 214 -26.73 -19.14 27.14
CA GLU A 214 -26.19 -20.17 28.04
C GLU A 214 -26.82 -21.56 27.79
N ALA A 215 -28.14 -21.60 27.57
CA ALA A 215 -28.85 -22.83 27.25
C ALA A 215 -28.42 -23.43 25.88
N ALA A 216 -28.21 -22.59 24.86
CA ALA A 216 -27.72 -23.04 23.56
C ALA A 216 -26.25 -23.49 23.65
N TRP A 217 -25.43 -22.82 24.45
CA TRP A 217 -24.04 -23.19 24.69
C TRP A 217 -23.93 -24.55 25.38
N ALA A 218 -24.70 -24.78 26.45
CA ALA A 218 -24.77 -26.07 27.12
C ALA A 218 -25.24 -27.20 26.18
N ARG A 219 -26.06 -26.88 25.19
CA ARG A 219 -26.57 -27.85 24.21
C ARG A 219 -25.56 -28.18 23.10
N TYR A 220 -24.87 -27.18 22.56
CA TYR A 220 -24.05 -27.32 21.34
C TYR A 220 -22.54 -27.30 21.60
N VAL A 221 -22.10 -26.80 22.76
CA VAL A 221 -20.70 -26.69 23.18
C VAL A 221 -20.51 -27.20 24.63
N PRO A 222 -20.98 -28.42 24.98
CA PRO A 222 -21.03 -28.89 26.37
C PRO A 222 -19.65 -29.11 27.03
N TYR A 223 -18.57 -29.10 26.24
CA TYR A 223 -17.21 -29.38 26.70
C TYR A 223 -16.42 -28.11 27.06
N GLN A 224 -17.05 -26.94 27.00
CA GLN A 224 -16.45 -25.68 27.44
C GLN A 224 -17.37 -24.99 28.42
N ASP A 225 -16.78 -24.37 29.44
CA ASP A 225 -17.50 -23.47 30.33
C ASP A 225 -18.18 -22.37 29.51
N TYR A 226 -19.33 -21.89 29.99
CA TYR A 226 -20.04 -20.82 29.30
C TYR A 226 -19.20 -19.53 29.34
N ASP A 227 -18.69 -19.14 28.18
CA ASP A 227 -18.04 -17.85 27.95
C ASP A 227 -18.97 -17.02 27.06
N PRO A 228 -19.76 -16.10 27.64
CA PRO A 228 -20.77 -15.42 26.87
C PRO A 228 -20.08 -14.57 25.79
N PRO A 229 -20.60 -14.56 24.55
CA PRO A 229 -19.95 -13.82 23.46
C PRO A 229 -19.90 -12.31 23.73
N CYS A 230 -20.68 -11.84 24.71
CA CYS A 230 -20.77 -10.52 25.34
C CYS A 230 -21.05 -10.72 26.84
#